data_AF-A0AAE9HZB6-F1
#
_entry.id   AF-A0AAE9HZB6-F1
#
_cell.length_a   1.000
_cell.length_b   1.000
_cell.length_c   1.000
_cell.angle_alpha   90.00
_cell.angle_beta   90.00
_cell.angle_gamma   90.00
#
_symmetry.space_group_name_H-M   'P 1'
#
loop_
_entity.id
_entity.type
_entity.pdbx_description
1 polymer ?
#
loop_
_entity_poly.entity_id
_entity_poly.type
_entity_poly.pdbx_seq_one_letter_code
_entity_poly.pdbx_strand_id
1 'polypeptide(L)'
;MLYRGTKDETFVRQALSQADYSCGRWIANQRFFDKPEDSELDPQAKAAIIIAVAIYVETARLDQNELQGALALRTVGEAHRLIDRLHPLTFGGWNGLSGLSRRLK
;
A
#
# COMPACT_ATOMS: atom_id res chain seq x y z
N MET A 1 2.14 -20.31 28.79
CA MET A 1 2.64 -20.04 27.42
C MET A 1 1.73 -19.08 26.63
N LEU A 2 1.10 -18.09 27.26
CA LEU A 2 0.19 -17.13 26.60
C LEU A 2 0.90 -15.84 26.10
N TYR A 3 2.22 -15.71 26.30
CA TYR A 3 2.90 -14.41 26.24
C TYR A 3 3.53 -14.08 24.88
N ARG A 4 3.89 -15.08 24.07
CA ARG A 4 4.67 -14.84 22.84
C ARG A 4 3.86 -14.10 21.78
N GLY A 5 2.63 -14.56 21.51
CA GLY A 5 1.73 -13.93 20.54
C GLY A 5 1.44 -12.47 20.87
N THR A 6 1.01 -12.18 22.10
CA THR A 6 0.72 -10.81 22.55
C THR A 6 1.95 -9.89 22.51
N LYS A 7 3.13 -10.42 22.86
CA LYS A 7 4.38 -9.64 22.77
C LYS A 7 4.72 -9.29 21.32
N ASP A 8 4.64 -10.27 20.42
CA ASP A 8 4.97 -10.07 19.01
C ASP A 8 3.98 -9.10 18.34
N GLU A 9 2.69 -9.26 18.61
CA GLU A 9 1.66 -8.32 18.18
C GLU A 9 1.93 -6.91 18.70
N THR A 10 2.26 -6.78 19.99
CA THR A 10 2.52 -5.46 20.61
C THR A 10 3.70 -4.77 19.95
N PHE A 11 4.77 -5.48 19.63
CA PHE A 11 5.94 -4.92 18.93
C PHE A 11 5.55 -4.32 17.58
N VAL A 12 4.82 -5.09 16.75
CA VAL A 12 4.42 -4.64 15.41
C VAL A 12 3.39 -3.51 15.50
N ARG A 13 2.37 -3.67 16.33
CA ARG A 13 1.30 -2.67 16.52
C ARG A 13 1.85 -1.34 17.02
N GLN A 14 2.79 -1.36 17.96
CA GLN A 14 3.42 -0.14 18.47
C GLN A 14 4.21 0.59 17.38
N ALA A 15 5.00 -0.13 16.58
CA ALA A 15 5.74 0.47 15.47
C ALA A 15 4.80 1.13 14.44
N LEU A 16 3.72 0.44 14.05
CA LEU A 16 2.72 0.99 13.12
C LEU A 16 1.99 2.20 13.71
N SER A 17 1.68 2.20 15.01
CA SER A 17 1.05 3.36 15.67
C SER A 17 1.96 4.59 15.76
N GLN A 18 3.29 4.40 15.70
CA GLN A 18 4.28 5.48 15.71
C GLN A 18 4.66 5.94 14.31
N ALA A 19 4.28 5.19 13.27
CA ALA A 19 4.53 5.54 11.88
C ALA A 19 3.62 6.70 11.44
N ASP A 20 3.72 7.83 12.14
CA ASP A 20 3.05 9.08 11.82
C ASP A 20 3.95 9.93 10.91
N TYR A 21 3.31 10.71 10.05
CA TYR A 21 3.83 11.69 9.08
C TYR A 21 5.30 11.50 8.64
N SER A 22 6.26 11.98 9.44
CA SER A 22 7.69 11.97 9.12
C SER A 22 8.27 10.55 9.02
N CYS A 23 7.89 9.63 9.90
CA CYS A 23 8.35 8.25 9.87
C CYS A 23 7.81 7.54 8.63
N GLY A 24 6.51 7.72 8.31
CA GLY A 24 5.91 7.21 7.09
C GLY A 24 6.63 7.72 5.83
N ARG A 25 6.92 9.02 5.78
CA ARG A 25 7.69 9.65 4.70
C ARG A 25 9.10 9.09 4.57
N TRP A 26 9.79 8.82 5.68
CA TRP A 26 11.14 8.27 5.65
C TRP A 26 11.18 6.80 5.22
N ILE A 27 10.18 6.01 5.63
CA ILE A 27 10.07 4.59 5.27
C ILE A 27 9.72 4.44 3.79
N ALA A 28 8.73 5.17 3.30
CA ALA A 28 8.26 5.15 1.92
C ALA A 28 9.05 6.10 0.98
N ASN A 29 10.14 6.70 1.44
CA ASN A 29 10.88 7.78 0.79
C ASN A 29 10.87 7.76 -0.75
N GLN A 30 10.46 8.87 -1.37
CA GLN A 30 10.32 9.02 -2.83
C GLN A 30 11.57 8.58 -3.62
N ARG A 31 12.77 8.67 -3.05
CA ARG A 31 14.03 8.24 -3.70
C ARG A 31 14.02 6.77 -4.12
N PHE A 32 13.17 5.94 -3.52
CA PHE A 32 13.03 4.54 -3.88
C PHE A 32 12.20 4.34 -5.16
N PHE A 33 11.38 5.33 -5.51
CA PHE A 33 10.48 5.36 -6.66
C PHE A 33 11.01 6.26 -7.80
N ASP A 34 11.85 7.24 -7.47
CA ASP A 34 12.53 8.13 -8.43
C ASP A 34 13.69 7.41 -9.16
N LYS A 35 13.39 6.28 -9.81
CA LYS A 35 14.33 5.43 -10.56
C LYS A 35 13.68 4.96 -11.87
N PRO A 36 14.48 4.54 -12.88
CA PRO A 36 13.94 3.91 -14.09
C PRO A 36 13.02 2.71 -13.79
N GLU A 37 11.99 2.49 -14.61
CA GLU A 37 10.96 1.46 -14.36
C GLU A 37 11.49 0.02 -14.29
N ASP A 38 12.58 -0.25 -15.00
CA ASP A 38 13.28 -1.54 -15.04
C ASP A 38 14.23 -1.74 -13.86
N SER A 39 14.45 -0.70 -13.04
CA SER A 39 15.27 -0.80 -11.83
C SER A 39 14.63 -1.72 -10.80
N GLU A 40 15.48 -2.47 -10.10
CA GLU A 40 15.06 -3.30 -8.98
C GLU A 40 14.41 -2.45 -7.88
N LEU A 41 13.29 -2.95 -7.36
CA LEU A 41 12.57 -2.32 -6.27
C LEU A 41 13.35 -2.49 -4.98
N ASP A 42 13.62 -1.37 -4.30
CA ASP A 42 14.32 -1.38 -3.03
C ASP A 42 13.55 -2.24 -2.00
N PRO A 43 14.21 -3.19 -1.28
CA PRO A 43 13.53 -4.02 -0.29
C PRO A 43 12.78 -3.24 0.78
N GLN A 44 13.28 -2.06 1.19
CA GLN A 44 12.60 -1.21 2.15
C GLN A 44 11.30 -0.66 1.57
N ALA A 45 11.32 -0.21 0.32
CA ALA A 45 10.12 0.25 -0.37
C ALA A 45 9.12 -0.90 -0.58
N LYS A 46 9.60 -2.10 -0.94
CA LYS A 46 8.73 -3.28 -1.06
C LYS A 46 8.03 -3.61 0.26
N ALA A 47 8.75 -3.61 1.39
CA ALA A 47 8.16 -3.82 2.71
C ALA A 47 7.11 -2.74 3.04
N ALA A 48 7.40 -1.47 2.73
CA ALA A 48 6.47 -0.37 2.93
C ALA A 48 5.18 -0.54 2.10
N ILE A 49 5.30 -0.94 0.83
CA ILE A 49 4.16 -1.20 -0.06
C ILE A 49 3.32 -2.37 0.46
N ILE A 50 3.95 -3.48 0.87
CA ILE A 50 3.24 -4.65 1.41
C ILE A 50 2.41 -4.25 2.64
N ILE A 51 2.99 -3.48 3.56
CA ILE A 51 2.28 -2.99 4.75
C ILE A 51 1.14 -2.05 4.36
N ALA A 52 1.38 -1.11 3.44
CA ALA A 52 0.36 -0.19 2.97
C ALA A 52 -0.83 -0.93 2.32
N VAL A 53 -0.55 -1.91 1.45
CA VAL A 53 -1.58 -2.74 0.82
C VAL A 53 -2.34 -3.56 1.86
N ALA A 54 -1.66 -4.19 2.82
CA ALA A 54 -2.33 -4.90 3.91
C ALA A 54 -3.28 -3.98 4.72
N ILE A 55 -2.85 -2.76 5.02
CA ILE A 55 -3.70 -1.76 5.69
C ILE A 55 -4.91 -1.43 4.82
N TYR A 56 -4.74 -1.21 3.52
CA TYR A 56 -5.85 -0.85 2.62
C TYR A 56 -6.80 -2.02 2.32
N VAL A 57 -6.33 -3.26 2.32
CA VAL A 57 -7.19 -4.44 2.28
C VAL A 57 -8.16 -4.43 3.47
N GLU A 58 -7.68 -4.14 4.67
CA GLU A 58 -8.52 -4.08 5.87
C GLU A 58 -9.38 -2.82 5.94
N THR A 59 -8.83 -1.65 5.61
CA THR A 59 -9.48 -0.35 5.84
C THR A 59 -10.32 0.14 4.66
N ALA A 60 -9.88 -0.12 3.43
CA ALA A 60 -10.58 0.26 2.20
C ALA A 60 -11.31 -0.93 1.55
N ARG A 61 -11.27 -2.12 2.17
CA ARG A 61 -11.92 -3.35 1.68
C ARG A 61 -11.47 -3.74 0.27
N LEU A 62 -10.18 -3.56 -0.03
CA LEU A 62 -9.60 -4.10 -1.26
C LEU A 62 -9.65 -5.64 -1.26
N ASP A 63 -9.52 -6.25 -2.44
CA ASP A 63 -9.40 -7.69 -2.56
C ASP A 63 -8.15 -8.19 -1.82
N GLN A 64 -8.27 -9.26 -1.04
CA GLN A 64 -7.16 -9.92 -0.35
C GLN A 64 -6.05 -10.37 -1.33
N ASN A 65 -6.39 -10.61 -2.60
CA ASN A 65 -5.43 -10.93 -3.66
C ASN A 65 -4.43 -9.78 -3.94
N GLU A 66 -4.76 -8.54 -3.59
CA GLU A 66 -3.85 -7.40 -3.79
C GLU A 66 -2.55 -7.54 -3.00
N LEU A 67 -2.60 -8.21 -1.84
CA LEU A 67 -1.42 -8.49 -1.04
C LEU A 67 -0.45 -9.44 -1.77
N GLN A 68 -0.98 -10.41 -2.53
CA GLN A 68 -0.14 -11.28 -3.37
C GLN A 68 0.52 -10.51 -4.51
N GLY A 69 -0.18 -9.53 -5.08
CA GLY A 69 0.39 -8.59 -6.05
C GLY A 69 1.56 -7.80 -5.47
N ALA A 70 1.41 -7.26 -4.26
CA ALA A 70 2.48 -6.55 -3.55
C ALA A 70 3.71 -7.44 -3.23
N LEU A 71 3.47 -8.69 -2.81
CA LEU A 71 4.52 -9.67 -2.54
C LEU A 71 5.31 -10.06 -3.80
N ALA A 72 4.67 -10.05 -4.96
CA ALA A 72 5.28 -10.43 -6.23
C ALA A 72 6.17 -9.36 -6.88
N LEU A 73 6.09 -8.10 -6.42
CA LEU A 73 6.83 -6.97 -7.00
C LEU A 73 8.35 -7.20 -7.05
N ARG A 74 8.98 -6.82 -8.15
CA ARG A 74 10.42 -6.91 -8.41
C ARG A 74 11.00 -5.58 -8.88
N THR A 75 10.26 -4.81 -9.67
CA THR A 75 10.77 -3.54 -10.24
C THR A 75 9.99 -2.32 -9.79
N VAL A 76 10.59 -1.14 -9.97
CA VAL A 76 9.95 0.14 -9.70
C VAL A 76 8.73 0.36 -10.59
N GLY A 77 8.79 -0.02 -11.86
CA GLY A 77 7.65 0.09 -12.78
C GLY A 77 6.46 -0.81 -12.37
N GLU A 78 6.72 -2.00 -11.84
CA GLU A 78 5.66 -2.86 -11.29
C GLU A 78 5.02 -2.23 -10.05
N ALA A 79 5.83 -1.62 -9.18
CA ALA A 79 5.34 -0.89 -8.01
C ALA A 79 4.44 0.29 -8.42
N HIS A 80 4.86 1.10 -9.39
CA HIS A 80 4.04 2.21 -9.91
C HIS A 80 2.69 1.72 -10.45
N ARG A 81 2.69 0.69 -11.30
CA ARG A 81 1.45 0.12 -11.84
C ARG A 81 0.50 -0.40 -10.77
N LEU A 82 1.03 -1.02 -9.71
CA LEU A 82 0.22 -1.45 -8.57
C LEU A 82 -0.37 -0.24 -7.84
N ILE A 83 0.46 0.75 -7.50
CA ILE A 83 0.06 1.94 -6.75
C ILE A 83 -0.99 2.72 -7.52
N ASP A 84 -0.78 3.00 -8.80
CA ASP A 84 -1.71 3.76 -9.65
C ASP A 84 -3.09 3.10 -9.72
N ARG A 85 -3.12 1.75 -9.77
CA ARG A 85 -4.37 0.99 -9.79
C ARG A 85 -5.10 1.03 -8.46
N LEU A 86 -4.39 0.98 -7.33
CA LEU A 86 -4.99 0.93 -6.00
C LEU A 86 -5.33 2.30 -5.43
N HIS A 87 -4.51 3.33 -5.69
CA HIS A 87 -4.65 4.68 -5.16
C HIS A 87 -6.07 5.27 -5.29
N PRO A 88 -6.79 5.20 -6.42
CA PRO A 88 -8.15 5.74 -6.51
C PRO A 88 -9.17 4.98 -5.64
N LEU A 89 -8.89 3.72 -5.30
CA LEU A 89 -9.77 2.88 -4.47
C LEU A 89 -9.55 3.14 -2.98
N THR A 90 -8.35 3.57 -2.58
CA THR A 90 -7.96 3.73 -1.17
C THR A 90 -8.35 5.09 -0.59
N PHE A 91 -8.50 6.12 -1.41
CA PHE A 91 -8.79 7.49 -0.95
C PHE A 91 -10.25 7.94 -1.17
N GLY A 92 -11.16 7.01 -1.48
CA GLY A 92 -12.53 7.33 -1.88
C GLY A 92 -12.51 7.99 -3.25
N GLY A 93 -13.17 7.36 -4.23
CA GLY A 93 -13.14 7.80 -5.63
C GLY A 93 -13.31 9.31 -5.74
N TRP A 94 -12.36 9.97 -6.40
CA TRP A 94 -12.66 11.23 -7.08
C TRP A 94 -13.92 10.98 -7.89
N ASN A 95 -15.03 11.63 -7.53
CA ASN A 95 -16.34 11.47 -8.16
C ASN A 95 -16.27 11.88 -9.64
N GLY A 96 -15.83 10.96 -10.49
CA GLY A 96 -16.02 10.96 -11.95
C GLY A 96 -17.23 10.10 -12.38
N LEU A 97 -17.94 9.47 -11.43
CA LEU A 97 -19.11 8.64 -11.70
C LEU A 97 -20.46 9.38 -11.61
N SER A 98 -20.47 10.71 -11.69
CA SER A 98 -21.71 11.48 -11.92
C SER A 98 -22.05 11.66 -13.42
N GLY A 99 -21.20 11.20 -14.34
CA GLY A 99 -21.34 11.47 -15.78
C GLY A 99 -22.00 10.39 -16.65
N LEU A 100 -22.15 9.14 -16.17
CA LEU A 100 -22.55 8.01 -17.02
C LEU A 100 -23.89 7.34 -16.69
N SER A 101 -24.71 7.97 -15.82
CA SER A 101 -26.07 7.50 -15.50
C SER A 101 -27.18 8.39 -16.11
N ARG A 102 -26.85 9.23 -17.10
CA ARG A 102 -27.85 10.10 -17.78
C ARG A 102 -27.91 9.93 -19.30
N ARG A 103 -27.68 8.70 -19.78
CA ARG A 103 -28.11 8.24 -21.10
C ARG A 103 -28.75 6.88 -20.92
N LEU A 104 -30.03 6.88 -20.60
CA LEU A 104 -31.04 5.84 -20.88
C LEU A 104 -32.30 6.24 -20.10
N LYS A 105 -33.01 7.22 -20.66
CA LYS A 105 -34.47 7.39 -20.62
C LYS A 105 -34.80 8.56 -21.54
#